data_AF-A0A0U1DEI7-F1
#
_entry.id   AF-A0A0U1DEI7-F1
#
_cell.length_a   1.000
_cell.length_b   1.000
_cell.length_c   1.000
_cell.angle_alpha   90.00
_cell.angle_beta   90.00
_cell.angle_gamma   90.00
#
_symmetry.space_group_name_H-M   'P 1'
#
loop_
_entity.id
_entity.type
_entity.pdbx_description
1 polymer ?
#
loop_
_entity_poly.entity_id
_entity_poly.type
_entity_poly.pdbx_seq_one_letter_code
_entity_poly.pdbx_strand_id
1 'polypeptide(L)'
;MVAVPGGWAFIATVIVVAAVVMLLFGSMYPYLLPSTLDPEWGVSIYNGSSTPYTLKIMTWASLTLLPLVLVYQGWTYWVFRKRISADRIPAPIGLSRRSV
;
A
#
# COMPACT_ATOMS: atom_id res chain seq x y z
N MET A 1 28.12 8.28 3.65
CA MET A 1 26.82 8.13 2.96
C MET A 1 26.74 6.71 2.44
N VAL A 2 25.83 5.88 2.98
CA VAL A 2 25.70 4.47 2.57
C VAL A 2 25.04 4.41 1.18
N ALA A 3 25.77 3.88 0.20
CA ALA A 3 25.23 3.61 -1.13
C ALA A 3 24.33 2.36 -1.06
N VAL A 4 23.03 2.58 -1.02
CA VAL A 4 22.02 1.53 -1.03
C VAL A 4 21.78 1.08 -2.48
N PRO A 5 22.03 -0.19 -2.87
CA PRO A 5 21.78 -0.64 -4.25
C PRO A 5 20.29 -0.43 -4.60
N GLY A 6 20.00 -0.03 -5.84
CA GLY A 6 18.75 0.63 -6.28
C GLY A 6 17.39 -0.06 -6.06
N GLY A 7 17.31 -1.14 -5.29
CA GLY A 7 16.05 -1.75 -4.83
C GLY A 7 15.89 -1.81 -3.30
N TRP A 8 16.96 -1.67 -2.53
CA TRP A 8 16.92 -1.82 -1.07
C TRP A 8 16.21 -0.66 -0.36
N ALA A 9 16.35 0.57 -0.87
CA ALA A 9 15.63 1.71 -0.33
C ALA A 9 14.10 1.55 -0.49
N PHE A 10 13.66 0.98 -1.61
CA PHE A 10 12.24 0.70 -1.85
C PHE A 10 11.71 -0.36 -0.88
N ILE A 11 12.43 -1.47 -0.70
CA ILE A 11 12.05 -2.53 0.24
C ILE A 11 12.02 -1.99 1.68
N ALA A 12 13.02 -1.19 2.07
CA ALA A 12 13.05 -0.58 3.40
C ALA A 12 11.81 0.31 3.64
N THR A 13 11.41 1.12 2.67
CA THR A 13 10.18 1.92 2.78
C THR A 13 8.93 1.05 2.91
N VAL A 14 8.82 -0.03 2.14
CA VAL A 14 7.68 -0.98 2.24
C VAL A 14 7.62 -1.59 3.64
N ILE A 15 8.76 -2.03 4.18
CA ILE A 15 8.84 -2.60 5.53
C ILE A 15 8.43 -1.57 6.58
N VAL A 16 8.94 -0.34 6.51
CA VAL A 16 8.62 0.72 7.46
C VAL A 16 7.12 1.03 7.42
N VAL A 17 6.52 1.17 6.24
CA VAL A 17 5.08 1.43 6.11
C VAL A 17 4.28 0.28 6.71
N ALA A 18 4.61 -0.97 6.40
CA ALA A 18 3.94 -2.13 6.97
C ALA A 18 4.08 -2.19 8.50
N ALA A 19 5.28 -1.93 9.03
CA ALA A 19 5.56 -1.93 10.45
C ALA A 19 4.80 -0.81 11.20
N VAL A 20 4.72 0.39 10.63
CA VAL A 20 3.94 1.50 11.21
C VAL A 20 2.47 1.14 11.29
N VAL A 21 1.90 0.55 10.23
CA VAL A 21 0.50 0.10 10.23
C VAL A 21 0.28 -0.99 11.28
N MET A 22 1.17 -1.99 11.37
CA MET A 22 1.09 -3.03 12.40
C MET A 22 1.21 -2.45 13.81
N LEU A 23 2.11 -1.50 14.04
CA LEU A 23 2.30 -0.85 15.33
C LEU A 23 1.06 -0.04 15.73
N LEU A 24 0.48 0.71 14.80
CA LEU A 24 -0.72 1.50 15.03
C LEU A 24 -1.87 0.61 15.54
N PHE A 25 -2.26 -0.40 14.75
CA PHE A 25 -3.37 -1.28 15.10
C PHE A 25 -3.03 -2.22 16.27
N GLY A 26 -1.76 -2.63 16.39
CA GLY A 26 -1.29 -3.42 17.53
C GLY A 26 -1.36 -2.65 18.84
N SER A 27 -1.08 -1.34 18.84
CA SER A 27 -1.15 -0.51 20.04
C SER A 27 -2.58 -0.24 20.53
N MET A 28 -3.55 -0.29 19.61
CA MET A 28 -4.95 0.03 19.91
C MET A 28 -5.80 -1.22 20.19
N TYR A 29 -5.31 -2.42 19.87
CA TYR A 29 -6.02 -3.68 20.09
C TYR A 29 -6.48 -3.82 21.57
N PRO A 30 -7.76 -4.17 21.85
CA PRO A 30 -8.78 -4.69 20.93
C PRO A 30 -9.71 -3.64 20.29
N TYR A 31 -9.44 -2.35 20.51
CA TYR A 31 -10.23 -1.25 19.96
C TYR A 31 -9.65 -0.76 18.61
N LEU A 32 -10.54 -0.37 17.70
CA LEU A 32 -10.19 0.24 16.41
C LEU A 32 -10.30 1.76 16.49
N LEU A 33 -11.32 2.24 17.21
CA LEU A 33 -11.54 3.66 17.45
C LEU A 33 -11.97 3.84 18.92
N PRO A 34 -11.03 4.10 19.84
CA PRO A 34 -11.35 4.38 21.23
C PRO A 34 -12.05 5.74 21.33
N SER A 35 -13.16 5.77 22.06
CA SER A 35 -13.91 7.01 22.35
C SER A 35 -13.23 7.76 23.50
N THR A 36 -13.08 9.08 23.35
CA THR A 36 -12.50 9.97 24.38
C THR A 36 -13.55 10.59 25.30
N LEU A 37 -14.84 10.43 24.97
CA LEU A 37 -15.97 11.01 25.72
C LEU A 37 -16.59 9.98 26.67
N ASP A 38 -16.76 8.75 26.20
CA ASP A 38 -17.32 7.64 26.97
C ASP A 38 -16.62 6.33 26.57
N PRO A 39 -15.98 5.60 27.51
CA PRO A 39 -15.32 4.32 27.24
C PRO A 39 -16.23 3.26 26.59
N GLU A 40 -17.54 3.31 26.82
CA GLU A 40 -18.49 2.31 26.30
C GLU A 40 -18.81 2.50 24.81
N TRP A 41 -18.57 3.69 24.24
CA TRP A 41 -18.83 3.99 22.83
C TRP A 41 -17.66 3.68 21.90
N GLY A 42 -16.58 3.09 22.43
CA GLY A 42 -15.43 2.68 21.63
C GLY A 42 -15.79 1.61 20.60
N VAL A 43 -15.35 1.77 19.35
CA VAL A 43 -15.50 0.75 18.31
C VAL A 43 -14.42 -0.31 18.50
N SER A 44 -14.82 -1.51 18.89
CA SER A 44 -13.98 -2.69 19.07
C SER A 44 -14.16 -3.68 17.92
N ILE A 45 -13.27 -4.66 17.83
CA ILE A 45 -13.39 -5.75 16.83
C ILE A 45 -14.69 -6.56 16.97
N TYR A 46 -15.32 -6.56 18.15
CA TYR A 46 -16.53 -7.34 18.42
C TYR A 46 -17.81 -6.59 18.03
N ASN A 47 -17.84 -5.27 18.21
CA ASN A 47 -19.00 -4.45 17.85
C ASN A 47 -18.91 -3.91 16.41
N GLY A 48 -17.70 -3.68 15.89
CA GLY A 48 -17.46 -3.14 14.56
C GLY A 48 -17.42 -4.20 13.46
N SER A 49 -17.46 -5.49 13.81
CA SER A 49 -17.49 -6.57 12.81
C SER A 49 -18.84 -6.68 12.13
N SER A 50 -18.83 -6.96 10.82
CA SER A 50 -20.03 -7.35 10.09
C SER A 50 -20.59 -8.69 10.58
N THR A 51 -21.84 -9.00 10.22
CA THR A 51 -22.45 -10.28 10.55
C THR A 51 -21.63 -11.47 10.03
N PRO A 52 -21.66 -12.64 10.71
CA PRO A 52 -20.81 -13.78 10.35
C PRO A 52 -20.99 -14.26 8.91
N TYR A 53 -22.19 -14.10 8.34
CA TYR A 53 -22.49 -14.47 6.96
C TYR A 53 -21.75 -13.57 5.96
N THR A 54 -21.88 -12.25 6.10
CA THR A 54 -21.20 -11.29 5.22
C THR A 54 -19.68 -11.39 5.37
N LEU A 55 -19.18 -11.54 6.60
CA LEU A 55 -17.75 -11.69 6.87
C LEU A 55 -17.16 -12.91 6.16
N LYS A 56 -17.87 -14.05 6.18
CA LYS A 56 -17.46 -15.27 5.46
C LYS A 56 -17.38 -15.03 3.95
N ILE A 57 -18.38 -14.39 3.35
CA ILE A 57 -18.39 -14.10 1.91
C ILE A 57 -17.21 -13.19 1.55
N MET A 58 -16.98 -12.13 2.31
CA MET A 58 -15.86 -11.21 2.06
C MET A 58 -14.50 -11.88 2.24
N THR A 59 -14.38 -12.85 3.14
CA THR A 59 -13.14 -13.63 3.30
C THR A 59 -12.88 -14.51 2.08
N TRP A 60 -13.89 -15.18 1.52
CA TRP A 60 -13.73 -15.94 0.28
C TRP A 60 -13.44 -15.04 -0.93
N ALA A 61 -14.08 -13.87 -0.99
CA ALA A 61 -13.80 -12.88 -2.01
C ALA A 61 -12.36 -12.35 -1.91
N SER A 62 -11.88 -12.00 -0.71
CA SER A 62 -10.49 -11.53 -0.55
C SER A 62 -9.49 -12.65 -0.85
N LEU A 63 -9.75 -13.88 -0.44
CA LEU A 63 -8.89 -15.04 -0.72
C LEU A 63 -8.70 -15.29 -2.23
N THR A 64 -9.68 -14.94 -3.05
CA THR A 64 -9.64 -15.16 -4.51
C THR A 64 -9.18 -13.93 -5.28
N LEU A 65 -9.71 -12.75 -4.93
CA LEU A 65 -9.43 -11.51 -5.64
C LEU A 65 -8.07 -10.90 -5.26
N LEU A 66 -7.67 -10.95 -3.99
CA LEU A 66 -6.39 -10.40 -3.54
C LEU A 66 -5.18 -11.04 -4.26
N PRO A 67 -5.04 -12.38 -4.36
CA PRO A 67 -3.92 -12.96 -5.08
C PRO A 67 -3.96 -12.62 -6.57
N LEU A 68 -5.14 -12.55 -7.19
CA LEU A 68 -5.29 -12.14 -8.59
C LEU A 68 -4.73 -10.73 -8.83
N VAL A 69 -5.08 -9.79 -7.96
CA VAL A 69 -4.57 -8.41 -8.02
C VAL A 69 -3.06 -8.37 -7.82
N LEU A 70 -2.52 -9.12 -6.87
CA LEU A 70 -1.07 -9.18 -6.61
C LEU A 70 -0.29 -9.78 -7.80
N VAL A 71 -0.83 -10.81 -8.46
CA VAL A 71 -0.24 -11.38 -9.69
C VAL A 71 -0.20 -10.32 -10.79
N TYR A 72 -1.30 -9.60 -11.00
CA TYR A 72 -1.34 -8.54 -12.02
C TYR A 72 -0.38 -7.39 -11.71
N GLN A 73 -0.29 -6.96 -10.44
CA GLN A 73 0.63 -5.92 -10.01
C GLN A 73 2.09 -6.35 -10.22
N GLY A 74 2.42 -7.61 -9.90
CA GLY A 74 3.74 -8.19 -10.13
C GLY A 74 4.09 -8.32 -11.61
N TRP A 75 3.15 -8.79 -12.44
CA TRP A 75 3.31 -8.86 -13.90
C TRP A 75 3.55 -7.48 -14.50
N THR A 76 2.75 -6.50 -14.11
CA THR A 76 2.88 -5.11 -14.57
C THR A 76 4.26 -4.53 -14.21
N TYR A 77 4.72 -4.74 -12.98
CA TYR A 77 6.07 -4.35 -12.58
C TYR A 77 7.15 -5.03 -13.42
N TRP A 78 6.97 -6.32 -13.75
CA TRP A 78 7.89 -7.07 -14.59
C TRP A 78 7.92 -6.55 -16.03
N VAL A 79 6.76 -6.22 -16.61
CA VAL A 79 6.66 -5.65 -17.98
C VAL A 79 7.37 -4.30 -18.07
N PHE A 80 7.20 -3.43 -17.06
CA PHE A 80 7.76 -2.08 -17.05
C PHE A 80 9.14 -1.94 -16.39
N ARG A 81 9.82 -3.06 -16.08
CA ARG A 81 11.13 -3.04 -15.40
C ARG A 81 12.27 -2.40 -16.20
N LYS A 82 12.06 -2.13 -17.50
CA LYS A 82 13.11 -1.55 -18.36
C LYS A 82 13.36 -0.10 -17.93
N ARG A 83 14.65 0.25 -17.76
CA ARG A 83 15.04 1.63 -17.44
C ARG A 83 14.57 2.55 -18.56
N ILE A 84 13.84 3.61 -18.21
CA ILE A 84 13.47 4.67 -19.13
C ILE A 84 14.74 5.50 -19.37
N SER A 85 15.27 5.49 -20.61
CA SER A 85 16.40 6.34 -20.99
C SER A 85 15.90 7.56 -21.76
N ALA A 86 16.46 8.72 -21.45
CA ALA A 86 16.14 9.97 -22.14
C ALA A 86 16.48 9.92 -23.64
N ASP A 87 17.40 9.04 -24.06
CA ASP A 87 17.79 8.83 -25.46
C ASP A 87 16.64 8.26 -26.32
N ARG A 88 15.60 7.71 -25.68
CA ARG A 88 14.39 7.19 -26.34
C ARG A 88 13.28 8.24 -26.42
N ILE A 89 13.47 9.43 -25.85
CA ILE A 89 12.50 10.52 -25.88
C ILE A 89 12.65 11.24 -27.21
N PRO A 90 11.62 11.24 -28.09
CA PRO A 90 11.64 12.02 -29.32
C PRO A 90 11.87 13.51 -29.02
N ALA A 91 12.48 14.23 -29.96
CA ALA A 91 12.68 15.66 -29.82
C ALA A 91 11.35 16.36 -29.47
N PRO A 92 11.31 17.24 -28.45
CA PRO A 92 10.10 17.94 -28.07
C PRO A 92 9.48 18.67 -29.27
N ILE A 93 8.22 18.37 -29.59
CA ILE A 93 7.48 18.98 -30.71
C ILE A 93 6.97 20.41 -30.40
N GLY A 94 7.60 21.13 -29.46
CA GLY A 94 7.15 22.46 -29.07
C GLY A 94 8.17 23.24 -28.23
N LEU A 95 8.22 24.55 -28.51
CA LEU A 95 8.95 25.66 -27.88
C LEU A 95 10.44 25.43 -27.53
N SER A 96 11.31 26.22 -28.16
CA SER A 96 12.73 26.26 -27.82
C SER A 96 12.91 26.69 -26.36
N ARG A 97 13.69 25.92 -25.59
CA ARG A 97 14.10 26.32 -24.23
C ARG A 97 14.89 27.61 -24.35
N ARG A 98 14.26 28.73 -24.00
CA ARG A 98 14.94 30.03 -23.90
C ARG A 98 15.81 30.00 -22.65
N SER A 99 17.12 29.84 -22.83
CA SER A 99 18.11 30.00 -21.78
C SER A 99 18.24 31.48 -21.45
N VAL A 100 17.93 31.85 -20.20
CA VAL A 100 18.33 33.12 -19.57
C VAL A 100 19.55 32.84 -18.71
#